data_AF-A0A1H7K5H5-F1
#
_entry.id   AF-A0A1H7K5H5-F1
#
_cell.length_a   1.000
_cell.length_b   1.000
_cell.length_c   1.000
_cell.angle_alpha   90.00
_cell.angle_beta   90.00
_cell.angle_gamma   90.00
#
_symmetry.space_group_name_H-M   'P 1'
#
loop_
_entity.id
_entity.type
_entity.pdbx_description
1 polymer ?
#
loop_
_entity_poly.entity_id
_entity_poly.type
_entity_poly.pdbx_seq_one_letter_code
_entity_poly.pdbx_strand_id
1 'polypeptide(L)' 'MDYYWEKLSSGGHQHQCGWLTDRFGVSWQIVPAVLIDLLSDPDPVRSQRVMEAMLQMGKIDIEQLQRASVQEI' A
#
# COMPACT_ATOMS: atom_id res chain seq x y z
N MET A 1 -4.75 -0.69 10.54
CA MET A 1 -3.94 -1.24 9.43
C MET A 1 -2.69 -1.92 9.96
N ASP A 2 -1.87 -1.19 10.72
CA ASP A 2 -0.62 -1.69 11.32
C ASP A 2 -0.79 -2.98 12.11
N TYR A 3 -1.83 -3.05 12.96
CA TYR A 3 -2.17 -4.25 13.72
C TYR A 3 -2.27 -5.51 12.83
N TYR A 4 -2.98 -5.43 11.70
CA TYR A 4 -3.14 -6.58 10.81
C TYR A 4 -1.85 -6.91 10.08
N TRP A 5 -1.10 -5.89 9.66
CA TRP A 5 0.20 -6.09 9.01
C TRP A 5 1.17 -6.81 9.93
N GLU A 6 1.33 -6.34 11.17
CA GLU A 6 2.22 -6.94 12.16
C GLU A 6 1.80 -8.37 12.51
N LYS A 7 0.50 -8.62 12.73
CA LYS A 7 0.00 -9.94 13.10
C LYS A 7 0.12 -10.97 11.97
N LEU A 8 -0.21 -10.57 10.74
CA LEU A 8 -0.20 -11.50 9.61
C LEU A 8 1.21 -11.72 9.04
N SER A 9 2.09 -10.72 9.09
CA SER A 9 3.49 -10.89 8.66
C SER A 9 4.36 -11.61 9.69
N SER A 10 3.94 -11.68 10.96
CA SER A 10 4.69 -12.36 12.02
C SER A 10 4.89 -13.85 11.72
N GLY A 11 6.15 -14.24 11.50
CA GLY A 11 6.51 -15.62 11.16
C GLY A 11 6.19 -16.00 9.72
N GLY A 12 5.88 -15.03 8.87
CA GLY A 12 5.65 -15.17 7.44
C GLY A 12 6.66 -14.36 6.62
N HIS A 13 6.29 -14.03 5.38
CA HIS A 13 7.10 -13.26 4.44
C HIS A 13 6.34 -12.03 3.95
N GLN A 14 6.98 -10.87 3.99
CA GLN A 14 6.43 -9.64 3.42
C GLN A 14 6.75 -9.57 1.92
N HIS A 15 5.80 -9.08 1.14
CA HIS A 15 5.93 -8.84 -0.31
C HIS A 15 5.64 -7.36 -0.63
N GLN A 16 5.68 -7.02 -1.92
CA GLN A 16 5.40 -5.67 -2.40
C GLN A 16 3.91 -5.34 -2.42
N CYS A 17 3.58 -4.04 -2.46
CA CYS A 17 2.24 -3.50 -2.68
C CYS A 17 1.19 -4.00 -1.66
N GLY A 18 1.59 -4.11 -0.39
CA GLY A 18 0.72 -4.54 0.69
C GLY A 18 0.48 -6.06 0.75
N TRP A 19 1.19 -6.85 -0.06
CA TRP A 19 1.11 -8.30 0.00
C TRP A 19 2.00 -8.89 1.08
N LEU A 20 1.57 -10.01 1.66
CA LEU A 20 2.36 -10.85 2.55
C LEU A 20 1.85 -12.30 2.45
N THR A 21 2.69 -13.24 2.86
CA THR A 21 2.29 -14.63 3.13
C THR A 21 2.46 -14.87 4.62
N ASP A 22 1.42 -15.35 5.31
CA ASP A 22 1.49 -15.63 6.75
C ASP A 22 2.28 -16.93 7.06
N ARG A 23 2.43 -17.23 8.36
CA ARG A 23 3.15 -18.42 8.84
C ARG A 23 2.56 -19.76 8.37
N PHE A 24 1.33 -19.76 7.87
CA PHE A 24 0.62 -20.95 7.40
C PHE A 24 0.67 -21.07 5.86
N GLY A 25 1.33 -20.13 5.19
CA GLY A 25 1.41 -20.11 3.73
C GLY A 25 0.22 -19.42 3.05
N VAL A 26 -0.66 -18.74 3.80
CA VAL A 26 -1.81 -18.02 3.22
C VAL A 26 -1.38 -16.63 2.78
N SER A 27 -1.72 -16.28 1.54
CA SER A 27 -1.43 -14.95 0.97
C SER A 27 -2.52 -13.95 1.33
N TRP A 28 -2.10 -12.79 1.83
CA TRP A 28 -2.95 -11.68 2.21
C TRP A 28 -2.49 -10.41 1.49
N GLN A 29 -3.44 -9.55 1.16
CA GLN A 29 -3.15 -8.16 0.75
C GLN A 29 -3.86 -7.21 1.71
N ILE A 30 -3.10 -6.34 2.37
CA ILE A 30 -3.64 -5.32 3.27
C ILE A 30 -3.70 -4.00 2.53
N VAL A 31 -4.89 -3.67 2.03
CA VAL A 31 -5.15 -2.48 1.22
C VAL A 31 -5.96 -1.48 2.06
N PRO A 32 -5.47 -0.25 2.30
CA PRO A 32 -6.27 0.77 2.95
C PRO A 32 -7.30 1.34 1.95
N ALA A 33 -8.49 1.67 2.42
CA ALA A 33 -9.56 2.19 1.57
C ALA A 33 -9.12 3.42 0.75
N VAL A 34 -8.36 4.32 1.37
CA VAL A 34 -7.84 5.54 0.72
C VAL A 34 -6.94 5.26 -0.49
N LEU A 35 -6.26 4.11 -0.55
CA LEU A 35 -5.43 3.76 -1.71
C LEU A 35 -6.32 3.56 -2.96
N ILE A 36 -7.51 2.97 -2.80
CA ILE A 36 -8.44 2.78 -3.92
C ILE A 36 -8.93 4.13 -4.44
N ASP A 37 -9.27 5.04 -3.53
CA ASP A 37 -9.72 6.39 -3.89
C ASP A 37 -8.60 7.19 -4.60
N LEU A 38 -7.37 7.11 -4.09
CA LEU A 38 -6.22 7.80 -4.67
C LEU A 38 -5.79 7.24 -6.03
N LEU A 39 -5.90 5.94 -6.26
CA LEU A 39 -5.61 5.30 -7.55
C LEU A 39 -6.72 5.52 -8.58
N SER A 40 -7.95 5.72 -8.14
CA SER A 40 -9.12 5.96 -9.00
C SER A 40 -9.34 7.45 -9.30
N ASP A 41 -8.35 8.28 -9.00
CA ASP A 41 -8.46 9.72 -9.17
C ASP A 41 -8.70 10.11 -10.64
N PRO A 42 -9.63 11.03 -10.95
CA PRO A 42 -9.83 11.51 -12.31
C PRO A 42 -8.61 12.28 -12.86
N ASP A 43 -7.73 12.80 -12.00
CA ASP A 43 -6.44 13.34 -12.42
C ASP A 43 -5.43 12.21 -12.67
N PRO A 44 -5.04 11.95 -13.93
CA PRO A 44 -4.11 10.87 -14.27
C PRO A 44 -2.70 11.11 -13.72
N VAL A 45 -2.28 12.37 -13.54
CA VAL A 45 -0.95 12.69 -13.00
C VAL A 45 -0.91 12.33 -11.52
N ARG A 46 -1.97 12.67 -10.79
CA ARG A 46 -2.09 12.35 -9.37
C ARG A 46 -2.16 10.85 -9.12
N SER A 47 -3.03 10.14 -9.84
CA SER A 47 -3.14 8.67 -9.71
C SER A 47 -1.84 7.96 -10.11
N GLN A 48 -1.13 8.45 -11.13
CA GLN A 48 0.18 7.91 -11.51
C GLN A 48 1.23 8.08 -10.41
N ARG A 49 1.33 9.26 -9.78
CA ARG A 49 2.27 9.46 -8.65
C ARG A 49 1.99 8.54 -7.47
N VAL A 50 0.71 8.33 -7.16
CA VAL A 50 0.27 7.39 -6.11
C VAL A 50 0.69 5.97 -6.47
N MET A 51 0.48 5.55 -7.73
CA MET A 51 0.90 4.24 -8.22
C MET A 51 2.42 4.06 -8.10
N GLU A 52 3.21 5.03 -8.56
CA GLU A 52 4.66 4.99 -8.50
C GLU A 52 5.17 4.87 -7.06
N ALA A 53 4.58 5.63 -6.12
CA ALA A 53 4.90 5.52 -4.70
C ALA A 53 4.53 4.14 -4.13
N MET A 54 3.33 3.63 -4.44
CA MET A 54 2.86 2.31 -3.99
C MET A 54 3.79 1.17 -4.43
N LEU A 55 4.34 1.23 -5.66
CA LEU A 55 5.24 0.21 -6.20
C LEU A 55 6.58 0.10 -5.44
N GLN A 56 6.96 1.14 -4.70
CA GLN A 56 8.16 1.12 -3.85
C GLN A 56 7.88 0.62 -2.42
N MET A 57 6.63 0.33 -2.09
CA MET A 57 6.22 -0.03 -0.74
C MET A 57 6.04 -1.54 -0.58
N GLY A 58 6.63 -2.11 0.47
CA GLY A 58 6.22 -3.42 1.00
C GLY A 58 4.91 -3.28 1.77
N LYS A 59 4.99 -2.73 2.98
CA LYS A 59 3.84 -2.25 3.74
C LYS A 59 3.36 -0.92 3.16
N ILE A 60 2.07 -0.82 2.86
CA ILE A 60 1.47 0.43 2.40
C ILE A 60 1.47 1.48 3.53
N ASP A 61 2.01 2.66 3.23
CA ASP A 61 2.04 3.84 4.10
C ASP A 61 1.06 4.89 3.59
N ILE A 62 0.01 5.15 4.36
CA ILE A 62 -1.06 6.08 3.97
C ILE A 62 -0.56 7.51 3.85
N GLU A 63 0.32 7.97 4.75
CA GLU A 63 0.81 9.34 4.71
C GLU A 63 1.69 9.57 3.49
N GLN A 64 2.55 8.61 3.16
CA GLN A 64 3.39 8.70 1.96
C GLN A 64 2.55 8.73 0.68
N LEU A 65 1.50 7.91 0.59
CA LEU A 65 0.55 7.96 -0.54
C LEU A 65 -0.15 9.32 -0.65
N GLN A 66 -0.59 9.88 0.48
CA GLN A 66 -1.21 11.21 0.50
C GLN A 66 -0.22 12.28 0.05
N ARG A 67 1.03 12.26 0.53
CA ARG A 67 2.08 13.20 0.09
C ARG A 67 2.37 13.08 -1.40
N ALA A 68 2.48 11.85 -1.92
CA ALA A 68 2.67 11.60 -3.35
C ALA A 68 1.50 12.14 -4.20
N SER A 69 0.28 12.11 -3.66
CA SER A 69 -0.90 12.63 -4.38
C SER A 69 -0.89 14.15 -4.56
N VAL A 70 -0.32 14.90 -3.60
CA VAL A 70 -0.38 16.37 -3.57
C VAL A 70 0.89 17.08 -4.01
N GLN A 71 2.00 16.36 -4.23
CA GLN A 71 3.34 16.95 -4.35
C GLN A 71 3.36 18.19 -5.27
N GLU A 72 3.64 19.35 -4.66
CA GLU A 72 3.81 20.64 -5.34
C GLU A 72 5.09 20.58 -6.18
N ILE A 73 4.99 21.05 -7.43
CA ILE A 73 6.11 21.20 -8.37
C ILE A 73 6.93 22.43 -7.97
#